data_AF-A0A9W4L8T6-F1
#
_entry.id   AF-A0A9W4L8T6-F1
#
_cell.length_a   1.000
_cell.length_b   1.000
_cell.length_c   1.000
_cell.angle_alpha   90.00
_cell.angle_beta   90.00
_cell.angle_gamma   90.00
#
_symmetry.space_group_name_H-M   'P 1'
#
loop_
_entity.id
_entity.type
_entity.pdbx_description
1 polymer ?
#
loop_
_entity_poly.entity_id
_entity_poly.type
_entity_poly.pdbx_seq_one_letter_code
_entity_poly.pdbx_strand_id
1 'polypeptide(L)' 'MILVSACLAGLEVRYNGTHSLDDGIMELMREKKAIAVCPELLGGFSTPREPAEIVGGEGGDVLDGKAKIIEK' A
#
# COMPACT_ATOMS: atom_id res chain seq x y z
N MET A 1 -17.10 8.93 1.11
CA MET A 1 -15.83 8.63 1.79
C MET A 1 -15.10 7.62 0.94
N ILE A 2 -13.83 7.87 0.61
CA ILE A 2 -13.02 6.96 -0.22
C ILE A 2 -11.79 6.46 0.54
N LEU A 3 -11.31 5.27 0.19
CA LEU A 3 -10.02 4.79 0.68
C LEU A 3 -8.90 5.23 -0.26
N VAL A 4 -7.79 5.68 0.32
CA VAL A 4 -6.60 6.10 -0.43
C VAL A 4 -5.37 5.41 0.16
N SER A 5 -4.36 5.14 -0.68
CA SER A 5 -3.10 4.57 -0.21
C SER A 5 -2.43 5.53 0.78
N ALA A 6 -2.10 5.04 1.98
CA ALA A 6 -1.54 5.85 3.06
C ALA A 6 -0.22 6.54 2.69
N CYS A 7 0.61 5.90 1.86
CA CYS A 7 1.83 6.51 1.35
C CYS A 7 1.57 7.77 0.50
N LEU A 8 0.43 7.84 -0.20
CA LEU A 8 0.00 9.02 -0.97
C LEU A 8 -0.53 10.12 -0.06
N ALA A 9 -1.03 9.78 1.12
CA ALA A 9 -1.42 10.74 2.15
C ALA A 9 -0.22 11.28 2.95
N GLY A 10 1.02 10.95 2.58
CA GLY A 10 2.23 11.42 3.24
C GLY A 10 2.70 10.59 4.43
N LEU A 11 2.10 9.43 4.69
CA LEU A 11 2.57 8.52 5.74
C LEU A 11 3.79 7.72 5.23
N GLU A 12 4.85 7.65 6.03
CA GLU A 12 6.09 6.93 5.71
C GLU A 12 5.93 5.41 5.88
N VAL A 13 5.10 4.81 5.02
CA VAL A 13 4.70 3.40 5.11
C VAL A 13 5.15 2.56 3.92
N ARG A 14 5.88 3.14 2.96
CA ARG A 14 6.46 2.37 1.84
C ARG A 14 7.51 1.40 2.36
N TYR A 15 7.80 0.37 1.56
CA TYR A 15 8.78 -0.67 1.91
C TYR A 15 10.15 -0.10 2.32
N ASN A 16 10.58 1.00 1.70
CA ASN A 16 11.85 1.68 1.97
C ASN A 16 11.79 2.75 3.08
N GLY A 17 10.71 2.81 3.88
CA GLY A 17 10.57 3.79 4.95
C GLY A 17 10.27 5.22 4.49
N THR A 18 9.82 5.40 3.24
CA THR A 18 9.46 6.72 2.71
C THR A 18 7.96 6.86 2.47
N HIS A 19 7.53 8.05 2.04
CA HIS A 19 6.19 8.30 1.53
C HIS A 19 6.21 8.60 0.02
N SER A 20 5.04 8.85 -0.57
CA SER A 20 4.87 9.27 -1.95
C SER A 20 3.75 10.30 -2.02
N LEU A 21 3.94 11.40 -1.29
CA LEU A 21 2.87 12.38 -1.04
C LEU A 21 2.27 12.88 -2.36
N ASP A 22 0.95 12.85 -2.43
CA ASP A 22 0.15 13.47 -3.48
C ASP A 22 -0.72 14.58 -2.86
N ASP A 23 -0.53 15.81 -3.33
CA ASP A 23 -1.20 16.99 -2.77
C ASP A 23 -2.73 16.95 -2.93
N GLY A 24 -3.23 16.33 -4.00
CA GLY A 24 -4.67 16.16 -4.23
C GLY A 24 -5.29 15.20 -3.22
N ILE A 25 -4.59 14.11 -2.90
CA ILE A 25 -5.01 13.18 -1.84
C ILE A 25 -4.92 13.85 -0.47
N MET A 26 -3.88 14.65 -0.22
CA MET A 26 -3.78 15.41 1.04
C MET A 26 -4.95 16.38 1.22
N GLU A 27 -5.41 17.02 0.15
CA GLU A 27 -6.60 17.89 0.21
C GLU A 27 -7.86 17.09 0.55
N LEU A 28 -8.07 15.94 -0.09
CA LEU A 28 -9.19 15.05 0.22
C LEU A 28 -9.19 14.56 1.69
N MET A 29 -8.00 14.36 2.27
CA MET A 29 -7.84 14.04 3.68
C MET A 29 -8.23 15.22 4.58
N ARG A 30 -7.80 16.45 4.23
CA ARG A 30 -8.17 17.68 4.96
C ARG A 30 -9.68 17.94 4.94
N GLU A 31 -10.31 17.70 3.80
CA GLU A 31 -11.76 17.81 3.62
C GLU A 31 -12.55 16.65 4.27
N LYS A 32 -11.87 15.69 4.92
CA LYS A 32 -12.48 14.47 5.51
C LYS A 32 -13.29 13.68 4.48
N LYS A 33 -12.87 13.69 3.22
CA LYS A 33 -13.48 12.91 2.13
C LYS A 33 -12.77 11.58 1.89
N ALA A 34 -11.55 11.43 2.42
CA ALA A 34 -10.72 10.23 2.29
C ALA A 34 -10.28 9.65 3.65
N ILE A 35 -9.98 8.35 3.65
CA ILE A 35 -9.34 7.61 4.75
C ILE A 35 -8.09 6.92 4.19
N ALA A 36 -6.94 7.19 4.83
CA ALA A 36 -5.67 6.60 4.46
C ALA A 36 -5.55 5.15 4.96
N VAL A 37 -5.12 4.24 4.07
CA VAL A 37 -4.96 2.80 4.37
C VAL A 37 -3.67 2.26 3.76
N CYS A 38 -2.93 1.45 4.52
CA CYS A 38 -1.82 0.64 4.03
C CYS A 38 -2.18 -0.85 4.19
N PRO A 39 -2.54 -1.56 3.10
CA PRO A 39 -2.88 -2.98 3.18
C PRO A 39 -1.76 -3.84 3.77
N GLU A 40 -0.50 -3.52 3.47
CA GLU A 40 0.67 -4.27 3.95
C GLU A 40 0.83 -4.20 5.47
N LEU A 41 0.73 -2.99 6.06
CA LEU A 41 0.77 -2.84 7.52
C LEU A 41 -0.44 -3.49 8.21
N LEU A 42 -1.63 -3.37 7.60
CA LEU A 42 -2.82 -4.07 8.09
C LEU A 42 -2.68 -5.60 7.99
N GLY A 43 -1.91 -6.08 7.02
CA GLY A 43 -1.53 -7.48 6.85
C GLY A 43 -0.42 -7.94 7.81
N GLY A 44 0.09 -7.05 8.68
CA GLY A 44 1.09 -7.38 9.70
C GLY A 44 2.55 -7.17 9.29
N PHE A 45 2.81 -6.54 8.14
CA PHE A 45 4.18 -6.20 7.74
C PHE A 45 4.73 -5.01 8.55
N SER A 46 6.05 -4.88 8.57
CA SER A 46 6.77 -3.74 9.14
C SER A 46 7.12 -2.67 8.10
N THR A 47 7.56 -1.51 8.56
CA THR A 47 8.29 -0.53 7.75
C THR A 47 9.63 -0.25 8.43
N PRO A 48 10.79 -0.38 7.73
CA PRO A 48 10.93 -0.88 6.37
C PRO A 48 10.65 -2.39 6.25
N ARG A 49 10.59 -2.87 5.01
CA ARG A 49 10.45 -4.28 4.61
C ARG A 49 11.04 -4.48 3.21
N GLU A 50 11.34 -5.72 2.85
CA GLU A 50 11.81 -6.04 1.51
C GLU A 50 10.74 -5.76 0.45
N PRO A 51 11.13 -5.28 -0.75
CA PRO A 51 10.20 -5.16 -1.86
C PRO A 51 9.70 -6.54 -2.28
N ALA A 52 8.42 -6.61 -2.67
CA ALA A 52 7.79 -7.86 -3.09
C ALA A 52 7.05 -7.69 -4.41
N GLU A 53 7.05 -8.73 -5.23
CA GLU A 53 6.36 -8.78 -6.52
C GLU A 53 5.50 -10.04 -6.63
N ILE A 54 4.35 -9.92 -7.29
CA ILE A 54 3.57 -11.08 -7.73
C ILE A 54 4.25 -11.67 -8.96
N VAL A 55 4.55 -12.96 -8.91
CA VAL A 55 5.15 -13.72 -10.00
C VAL A 55 4.21 -14.82 -10.45
N GLY A 56 3.96 -14.88 -11.75
CA GLY A 56 3.15 -15.92 -12.39
C GLY A 56 1.65 -15.62 -12.43
N GLY A 57 1.22 -14.37 -12.25
CA GLY A 57 -0.19 -13.98 -12.36
C GLY A 57 -0.48 -12.62 -11.73
N GLU A 58 -1.71 -12.42 -11.28
CA GLU A 58 -2.17 -11.23 -10.55
C GLU A 58 -2.69 -11.56 -9.15
N GLY A 59 -3.23 -10.57 -8.44
CA GLY A 59 -3.66 -10.74 -7.04
C GLY A 59 -4.67 -11.87 -6.83
N GLY A 60 -5.61 -12.03 -7.77
CA GLY A 60 -6.59 -13.14 -7.72
C GLY A 60 -5.91 -14.51 -7.82
N ASP A 61 -4.91 -14.64 -8.69
CA ASP A 61 -4.18 -15.90 -8.86
C ASP A 61 -3.36 -16.28 -7.62
N VAL A 62 -2.87 -15.30 -6.85
CA VAL A 62 -2.22 -15.56 -5.56
C VAL A 62 -3.21 -16.18 -4.58
N LEU A 63 -4.44 -15.65 -4.51
CA LEU A 63 -5.49 -16.16 -3.63
C LEU A 63 -5.96 -17.57 -4.05
N ASP A 64 -5.97 -17.84 -5.35
CA ASP A 64 -6.27 -19.15 -5.93
C ASP A 64 -5.09 -20.15 -5.81
N GLY A 65 -3.93 -19.73 -5.30
CA GLY A 65 -2.72 -20.56 -5.17
C GLY A 65 -1.98 -20.85 -6.49
N LYS A 66 -2.29 -20.11 -7.56
CA LYS A 66 -1.71 -20.24 -8.90
C LYS A 66 -0.50 -19.34 -9.14
N ALA A 67 -0.43 -18.22 -8.42
CA ALA A 67 0.71 -17.29 -8.41
C ALA A 67 1.34 -17.21 -7.01
N LYS A 68 2.52 -16.56 -6.92
CA LYS A 68 3.24 -16.38 -5.65
C LYS A 68 3.69 -14.94 -5.48
N ILE A 69 3.78 -14.49 -4.24
CA ILE A 69 4.47 -13.26 -3.87
C ILE A 69 5.91 -13.63 -3.54
N ILE A 70 6.88 -12.93 -4.14
CA ILE A 70 8.31 -13.16 -3.91
C ILE A 70 8.93 -11.85 -3.42
N GLU A 71 9.61 -11.90 -2.28
CA GLU A 71 10.46 -10.83 -1.75
C GLU A 71 11.82 -10.82 -2.48
N LYS A 72 12.41 -9.64 -2.69
CA LYS A 72 13.68 -9.45 -3.40
C LYS A 72 14.75 -8.84 -2.50
#